data_AF-A0A1R1BRA9-F1
#
_entry.id   AF-A0A1R1BRA9-F1
#
_cell.length_a   1.000
_cell.length_b   1.000
_cell.length_c   1.000
_cell.angle_alpha   90.00
_cell.angle_beta   90.00
_cell.angle_gamma   90.00
#
_symmetry.space_group_name_H-M   'P 1'
#
loop_
_entity.id
_entity.type
_entity.pdbx_description
1 polymer ?
#
loop_
_entity_poly.entity_id
_entity_poly.type
_entity_poly.pdbx_seq_one_letter_code
_entity_poly.pdbx_strand_id
1 'polypeptide(L)'
;MPDTTPNLGLKKPLGNENVSRAAYNENLDIIDASAARKTDLIAHQNAADPHPQYATDTDLAAHATENNVHGATSSSAAGMIVARDSFGRAQVSAPSAAADIARKVDVDVIRADATKVSVMEVRTSDPVSPVVGQHWFRSDL
;
A
#
# COMPACT_ATOMS: atom_id res chain seq x y z
N MET A 1 -16.59 1.26 -54.00
CA MET A 1 -15.13 1.17 -53.76
C MET A 1 -14.86 -0.21 -53.18
N PRO A 2 -13.74 -0.88 -53.50
CA PRO A 2 -13.43 -2.16 -52.88
C PRO A 2 -13.35 -1.99 -51.35
N ASP A 3 -13.98 -2.90 -50.62
CA ASP A 3 -13.92 -2.90 -49.15
C ASP A 3 -12.47 -3.12 -48.70
N THR A 4 -12.05 -2.45 -47.63
CA THR A 4 -10.68 -2.59 -47.09
C THR A 4 -10.64 -3.52 -45.88
N THR A 5 -9.46 -4.06 -45.55
CA THR A 5 -9.27 -4.76 -44.27
C THR A 5 -9.19 -3.75 -43.11
N PRO A 6 -9.76 -4.02 -41.92
CA PRO A 6 -9.78 -3.06 -40.82
C PRO A 6 -8.41 -2.64 -40.27
N ASN A 7 -7.43 -3.57 -40.21
CA ASN A 7 -6.16 -3.32 -39.52
C ASN A 7 -5.10 -2.69 -40.42
N LEU A 8 -5.03 -3.12 -41.68
CA LEU A 8 -3.97 -2.74 -42.62
C LEU A 8 -4.49 -2.02 -43.87
N GLY A 9 -5.81 -1.84 -44.02
CA GLY A 9 -6.36 -1.12 -45.18
C GLY A 9 -6.22 -1.83 -46.54
N LEU A 10 -5.87 -3.12 -46.58
CA LEU A 10 -5.69 -3.87 -47.83
C LEU A 10 -6.97 -3.87 -48.65
N LYS A 11 -6.84 -3.64 -49.96
CA LYS A 11 -7.97 -3.65 -50.91
C LYS A 11 -8.43 -5.08 -51.12
N LYS A 12 -9.68 -5.37 -50.79
CA LYS A 12 -10.29 -6.67 -51.07
C LYS A 12 -10.85 -6.65 -52.49
N PRO A 13 -10.51 -7.64 -53.33
CA PRO A 13 -11.18 -7.80 -54.62
C PRO A 13 -12.66 -8.16 -54.41
N LEU A 14 -13.53 -7.72 -55.32
CA LEU A 14 -14.91 -8.19 -55.33
C LEU A 14 -14.94 -9.68 -55.74
N GLY A 15 -15.94 -10.44 -55.28
CA GLY A 15 -15.99 -11.89 -55.50
C GLY A 15 -16.03 -12.33 -56.97
N ASN A 16 -16.27 -11.41 -57.89
CA ASN A 16 -16.32 -11.60 -59.34
C ASN A 16 -15.19 -10.89 -60.10
N GLU A 17 -14.21 -10.29 -59.40
CA GLU A 17 -13.08 -9.58 -60.01
C GLU A 17 -11.79 -10.41 -60.00
N ASN A 18 -11.04 -10.31 -61.09
CA ASN A 18 -9.67 -10.82 -61.14
C ASN A 18 -8.73 -9.78 -60.52
N VAL A 19 -7.84 -10.21 -59.60
CA VAL A 19 -6.83 -9.32 -59.03
C VAL A 19 -5.79 -8.97 -60.10
N SER A 20 -5.72 -7.69 -60.46
CA SER A 20 -4.67 -7.21 -61.36
C SER A 20 -3.31 -7.22 -60.64
N ARG A 21 -2.21 -7.40 -61.39
CA ARG A 21 -0.85 -7.29 -60.84
C ARG A 21 -0.60 -5.94 -60.16
N ALA A 22 -1.21 -4.88 -60.69
CA ALA A 22 -1.15 -3.55 -60.11
C ALA A 22 -1.80 -3.51 -58.72
N ALA A 23 -3.01 -4.05 -58.57
CA ALA A 23 -3.71 -4.11 -57.29
C ALA A 23 -2.98 -5.02 -56.27
N TYR A 24 -2.35 -6.09 -56.75
CA TYR A 24 -1.53 -6.95 -55.91
C TYR A 24 -0.29 -6.21 -55.36
N ASN A 25 0.46 -5.55 -56.23
CA ASN A 25 1.63 -4.78 -55.81
C ASN A 25 1.27 -3.65 -54.84
N GLU A 26 0.15 -2.95 -55.10
CA GLU A 26 -0.34 -1.91 -54.21
C GLU A 26 -0.65 -2.45 -52.80
N ASN A 27 -1.26 -3.64 -52.70
CA ASN A 27 -1.48 -4.28 -51.41
C ASN A 27 -0.16 -4.69 -50.73
N LEU A 28 0.88 -5.07 -51.49
CA LEU A 28 2.20 -5.36 -50.92
C LEU A 28 2.85 -4.10 -50.33
N ASP A 29 2.77 -2.97 -51.04
CA ASP A 29 3.28 -1.69 -50.55
C ASP A 29 2.56 -1.24 -49.28
N ILE A 30 1.24 -1.47 -49.20
CA ILE A 30 0.45 -1.19 -47.99
C ILE A 30 0.92 -2.06 -46.81
N ILE A 31 1.21 -3.34 -47.03
CA ILE A 31 1.73 -4.24 -45.98
C ILE A 31 3.09 -3.73 -45.50
N ASP A 32 4.00 -3.40 -46.40
CA ASP A 32 5.35 -2.94 -46.06
C ASP A 32 5.33 -1.61 -45.29
N ALA A 33 4.42 -0.71 -45.66
CA ALA A 33 4.25 0.58 -44.99
C ALA A 33 3.57 0.46 -43.60
N SER A 34 2.64 -0.49 -43.45
CA SER A 34 1.77 -0.56 -42.25
C SER A 34 2.25 -1.57 -41.20
N ALA A 35 3.03 -2.57 -41.58
CA ALA A 35 3.54 -3.57 -40.64
C ALA A 35 4.67 -3.02 -39.79
N ALA A 36 4.64 -3.30 -38.48
CA ALA A 36 5.76 -2.98 -37.59
C ALA A 36 7.02 -3.75 -38.02
N ARG A 37 8.17 -3.06 -38.05
CA ARG A 37 9.43 -3.70 -38.43
C ARG A 37 9.94 -4.57 -37.29
N LYS A 38 10.60 -5.68 -37.63
CA LYS A 38 11.26 -6.54 -36.63
C LYS A 38 12.26 -5.76 -35.77
N THR A 39 12.93 -4.76 -36.36
CA THR A 39 13.85 -3.87 -35.65
C THR A 39 13.15 -3.06 -34.56
N ASP A 40 11.94 -2.59 -34.81
CA ASP A 40 11.19 -1.75 -33.88
C ASP A 40 10.66 -2.58 -32.72
N LEU A 41 10.22 -3.82 -32.98
CA LEU A 41 9.84 -4.77 -31.94
C LEU A 41 11.03 -5.15 -31.06
N ILE A 42 12.19 -5.42 -31.65
CA ILE A 42 13.42 -5.70 -30.90
C ILE A 42 13.83 -4.48 -30.06
N ALA A 43 13.73 -3.28 -30.62
CA ALA A 43 14.02 -2.04 -29.88
C ALA A 43 13.07 -1.87 -28.69
N HIS A 44 11.77 -2.13 -28.88
CA HIS A 44 10.77 -2.08 -27.81
C HIS A 44 11.02 -3.16 -26.74
N GLN A 45 11.42 -4.38 -27.12
CA GLN A 45 11.73 -5.46 -26.18
C GLN A 45 13.00 -5.20 -25.36
N ASN A 46 14.01 -4.59 -25.99
CA ASN A 46 15.29 -4.28 -25.35
C ASN A 46 15.28 -2.95 -24.60
N ALA A 47 14.27 -2.12 -24.78
CA ALA A 47 14.08 -0.91 -24.00
C ALA A 47 13.90 -1.31 -22.53
N ALA A 48 14.66 -0.68 -21.64
CA ALA A 48 14.53 -0.91 -20.20
C ALA A 48 13.13 -0.56 -19.69
N ASP A 49 12.50 0.43 -20.31
CA ASP A 49 11.13 0.85 -20.03
C ASP A 49 10.44 1.36 -21.30
N PRO A 50 9.75 0.48 -22.06
CA PRO A 50 8.97 0.90 -23.22
C PRO A 50 7.65 1.58 -22.86
N HIS A 51 7.25 1.56 -21.58
CA HIS A 51 5.96 2.07 -21.10
C HIS A 51 6.12 2.86 -19.79
N PRO A 52 6.71 4.07 -19.85
CA PRO A 52 7.14 4.84 -18.68
C PRO A 52 6.03 5.40 -17.79
N GLN A 53 4.77 5.07 -18.12
CA GLN A 53 3.64 5.36 -17.25
C GLN A 53 3.55 4.39 -16.06
N TYR A 54 4.17 3.21 -16.15
CA TYR A 54 4.08 2.17 -15.13
C TYR A 54 5.36 2.10 -14.31
N ALA A 55 5.22 1.72 -13.03
CA ALA A 55 6.37 1.39 -12.20
C ALA A 55 7.06 0.15 -12.79
N THR A 56 8.39 0.20 -12.88
CA THR A 56 9.20 -0.93 -13.31
C THR A 56 9.37 -1.94 -12.16
N ASP A 57 9.85 -3.13 -12.49
CA ASP A 57 10.26 -4.11 -11.46
C ASP A 57 11.35 -3.56 -10.54
N THR A 58 12.18 -2.64 -11.06
CA THR A 58 13.23 -1.95 -10.29
C THR A 58 12.61 -1.03 -9.25
N ASP A 59 11.59 -0.25 -9.63
CA ASP A 59 10.88 0.64 -8.70
C ASP A 59 10.19 -0.16 -7.59
N LEU A 60 9.55 -1.27 -7.96
CA LEU A 60 8.87 -2.14 -7.01
C LEU A 60 9.85 -2.83 -6.05
N ALA A 61 11.00 -3.29 -6.56
CA ALA A 61 12.05 -3.87 -5.73
C ALA A 61 12.62 -2.84 -4.74
N ALA A 62 12.84 -1.60 -5.18
CA ALA A 62 13.27 -0.52 -4.30
C ALA A 62 12.23 -0.27 -3.18
N HIS A 63 10.96 -0.11 -3.55
CA HIS A 63 9.87 0.09 -2.60
C HIS A 63 9.76 -1.05 -1.58
N ALA A 64 9.95 -2.32 -1.99
CA ALA A 64 9.88 -3.48 -1.11
C ALA A 64 10.97 -3.53 -0.03
N THR A 65 12.09 -2.82 -0.23
CA THR A 65 13.22 -2.75 0.71
C THR A 65 13.21 -1.50 1.59
N GLU A 66 12.30 -0.57 1.34
CA GLU A 66 12.26 0.71 2.03
C GLU A 66 11.70 0.58 3.45
N ASN A 67 12.44 1.06 4.44
CA ASN A 67 12.00 1.10 5.84
C ASN A 67 11.28 2.41 6.22
N ASN A 68 11.29 3.40 5.32
CA ASN A 68 10.64 4.71 5.46
C ASN A 68 9.51 4.86 4.43
N VAL A 69 8.65 3.84 4.38
CA VAL A 69 7.56 3.78 3.40
C VAL A 69 6.67 5.01 3.55
N HIS A 70 6.49 5.76 2.46
CA HIS A 70 5.66 6.97 2.41
C HIS A 70 6.01 8.04 3.47
N GLY A 71 7.29 8.18 3.85
CA GLY A 71 7.72 9.17 4.83
C GLY A 71 7.45 8.79 6.29
N ALA A 72 7.19 7.51 6.56
CA ALA A 72 6.99 6.99 7.90
C ALA A 72 8.19 7.26 8.84
N THR A 73 7.91 7.69 10.07
CA THR A 73 8.95 8.05 11.04
C THR A 73 8.68 7.43 12.40
N SER A 74 9.76 7.16 13.14
CA SER A 74 9.68 6.75 14.55
C SER A 74 9.56 7.94 15.50
N SER A 75 9.73 9.17 14.99
CA SER A 75 9.55 10.40 15.76
C SER A 75 8.08 10.81 15.82
N SER A 76 7.70 11.50 16.89
CA SER A 76 6.34 12.01 17.04
C SER A 76 6.09 13.19 16.07
N ALA A 77 5.57 12.89 14.88
CA ALA A 77 5.26 13.88 13.84
C ALA A 77 3.80 13.75 13.37
N ALA A 78 3.09 14.88 13.33
CA ALA A 78 1.69 14.91 12.89
C ALA A 78 1.58 14.61 11.38
N GLY A 79 0.55 13.85 10.99
CA GLY A 79 0.29 13.50 9.59
C GLY A 79 1.20 12.43 9.00
N MET A 80 2.14 11.89 9.78
CA MET A 80 3.06 10.84 9.31
C MET A 80 2.58 9.45 9.74
N ILE A 81 2.92 8.44 8.93
CA ILE A 81 2.76 7.03 9.29
C ILE A 81 3.76 6.69 10.41
N VAL A 82 3.33 5.86 11.36
CA VAL A 82 4.18 5.40 12.47
C VAL A 82 5.13 4.30 11.99
N ALA A 83 6.43 4.55 12.09
CA ALA A 83 7.48 3.54 11.92
C ALA A 83 8.16 3.22 13.26
N ARG A 84 8.98 2.17 13.29
CA ARG A 84 9.81 1.82 14.45
C ARG A 84 11.27 2.18 14.20
N ASP A 85 11.96 2.65 15.24
CA ASP A 85 13.41 2.89 15.22
C ASP A 85 14.21 1.56 15.20
N SER A 86 15.54 1.65 15.18
CA SER A 86 16.42 0.48 15.21
C SER A 86 16.31 -0.37 16.48
N PHE A 87 15.69 0.15 17.54
CA PHE A 87 15.39 -0.57 18.78
C PHE A 87 13.93 -1.06 18.83
N GLY A 88 13.18 -0.92 17.73
CA GLY A 88 11.78 -1.37 17.66
C GLY A 88 10.79 -0.45 18.38
N ARG A 89 11.12 0.82 18.63
CA ARG A 89 10.28 1.78 19.36
C ARG A 89 9.67 2.80 18.42
N ALA A 90 8.50 3.33 18.79
CA ALA A 90 7.85 4.44 18.11
C ALA A 90 7.49 5.52 19.13
N GLN A 91 7.65 6.79 18.74
CA GLN A 91 7.20 7.93 19.52
C GLN A 91 5.88 8.45 18.96
N VAL A 92 4.94 8.76 19.86
CA VAL A 92 3.65 9.36 19.53
C VAL A 92 3.40 10.54 20.45
N SER A 93 2.56 11.48 20.00
CA SER A 93 2.16 12.65 20.79
C SER A 93 1.38 12.24 22.04
N ALA A 94 1.28 13.15 23.02
CA ALA A 94 0.50 12.89 24.22
C ALA A 94 -0.97 12.59 23.87
N PRO A 95 -1.59 11.57 24.50
CA PRO A 95 -3.01 11.29 24.35
C PRO A 95 -3.87 12.51 24.70
N SER A 96 -4.85 12.81 23.87
CA SER A 96 -5.86 13.85 24.04
C SER A 96 -7.29 13.27 24.15
N ALA A 97 -7.50 12.07 23.62
CA ALA A 97 -8.76 11.35 23.64
C ALA A 97 -8.57 9.91 24.14
N ALA A 98 -9.65 9.29 24.60
CA ALA A 98 -9.62 7.92 25.15
C ALA A 98 -9.23 6.84 24.13
N ALA A 99 -9.36 7.12 22.83
CA ALA A 99 -9.00 6.20 21.75
C ALA A 99 -7.53 6.34 21.28
N ASP A 100 -6.77 7.29 21.86
CA ASP A 100 -5.38 7.53 21.47
C ASP A 100 -4.44 6.44 22.02
N ILE A 101 -3.27 6.28 21.38
CA ILE A 101 -2.24 5.35 21.82
C ILE A 101 -1.60 5.88 23.10
N ALA A 102 -1.69 5.12 24.20
CA ALA A 102 -1.01 5.47 25.45
C ALA A 102 0.52 5.45 25.28
N ARG A 103 1.22 6.45 25.84
CA ARG A 103 2.68 6.45 25.87
C ARG A 103 3.18 5.82 27.15
N LYS A 104 4.40 5.28 27.11
CA LYS A 104 5.06 4.72 28.30
C LYS A 104 5.12 5.70 29.46
N VAL A 105 5.41 6.98 29.20
CA VAL A 105 5.45 8.01 30.24
C VAL A 105 4.11 8.20 30.95
N ASP A 106 2.99 8.14 30.21
CA ASP A 106 1.66 8.30 30.79
C ASP A 106 1.31 7.08 31.68
N VAL A 107 1.67 5.88 31.21
CA VAL A 107 1.53 4.64 32.00
C VAL A 107 2.42 4.65 33.24
N ASP A 108 3.67 5.09 33.12
CA ASP A 108 4.60 5.19 34.25
C ASP A 108 4.10 6.19 35.29
N VAL A 109 3.53 7.32 34.89
CA VAL A 109 2.90 8.29 35.80
C VAL A 109 1.75 7.65 36.56
N ILE A 110 0.86 6.92 35.89
CA ILE A 110 -0.25 6.20 36.55
C ILE A 110 0.29 5.17 37.54
N ARG A 111 1.36 4.45 37.18
CA ARG A 111 1.97 3.44 38.04
C ARG A 111 2.70 4.04 39.24
N ALA A 112 3.26 5.23 39.09
CA ALA A 112 3.96 5.94 40.16
C ALA A 112 3.00 6.77 41.05
N ASP A 113 1.74 6.90 40.65
CA ASP A 113 0.72 7.64 41.39
C ASP A 113 0.33 6.93 42.70
N ALA A 114 1.06 7.23 43.77
CA ALA A 114 0.81 6.73 45.12
C ALA A 114 -0.47 7.29 45.76
N THR A 115 -1.16 8.24 45.12
CA THR A 115 -2.48 8.72 45.58
C THR A 115 -3.59 7.73 45.23
N LYS A 116 -3.34 6.78 44.32
CA LYS A 116 -4.21 5.63 44.07
C LYS A 116 -4.02 4.61 45.20
N VAL A 117 -4.74 4.83 46.28
CA VAL A 117 -4.70 3.96 47.46
C VAL A 117 -5.27 2.58 47.10
N SER A 118 -4.47 1.53 47.24
CA SER A 118 -5.03 0.18 47.44
C SER A 118 -5.75 0.21 48.79
N VAL A 119 -7.08 0.12 48.75
CA VAL A 119 -7.91 0.22 49.95
C VAL A 119 -7.97 -1.17 50.60
N MET A 120 -7.24 -1.33 51.70
CA MET A 120 -7.30 -2.50 52.56
C MET A 120 -8.19 -2.20 53.76
N GLU A 121 -9.31 -2.90 53.86
CA GLU A 121 -10.31 -2.70 54.92
C GLU A 121 -10.42 -3.94 55.80
N VAL A 122 -10.39 -3.76 57.12
CA VAL A 122 -10.68 -4.83 58.09
C VAL A 122 -12.14 -4.68 58.52
N ARG A 123 -12.93 -5.75 58.35
CA ARG A 123 -14.37 -5.75 58.64
C ARG A 123 -14.76 -7.03 59.38
N THR A 124 -15.88 -7.00 60.11
CA THR A 124 -16.49 -8.16 60.78
C THR A 124 -17.61 -8.79 59.94
N SER A 125 -17.75 -8.37 58.68
CA SER A 125 -18.75 -8.89 57.74
C SER A 125 -18.32 -8.60 56.32
N ASP A 126 -18.79 -9.42 55.39
CA ASP A 126 -18.53 -9.22 53.96
C ASP A 126 -19.22 -7.94 53.45
N PRO A 127 -18.60 -7.19 52.53
CA PRO A 127 -19.18 -5.96 52.00
C PRO A 127 -20.39 -6.27 51.10
N VAL A 128 -21.46 -5.48 51.27
CA VAL A 128 -22.70 -5.64 50.50
C VAL A 128 -22.58 -5.13 49.05
N SER A 129 -21.54 -4.34 48.77
CA SER A 129 -21.20 -3.80 47.44
C SER A 129 -19.68 -3.68 47.25
N PRO A 130 -18.97 -4.79 46.94
CA PRO A 130 -17.53 -4.74 46.72
C PRO A 130 -17.18 -3.92 45.47
N VAL A 131 -16.15 -3.07 45.56
CA VAL A 131 -15.58 -2.34 44.42
C VAL A 131 -14.29 -3.01 43.98
N VAL A 132 -14.09 -3.13 42.66
CA VAL A 132 -12.85 -3.67 42.09
C VAL A 132 -11.64 -2.85 42.57
N GLY A 133 -10.66 -3.51 43.19
CA GLY A 133 -9.46 -2.87 43.74
C GLY A 133 -9.44 -2.70 45.28
N GLN A 134 -10.53 -3.08 45.97
CA GLN A 134 -10.55 -3.18 47.43
C GLN A 134 -10.18 -4.60 47.89
N HIS A 135 -9.38 -4.69 48.94
CA HIS A 135 -9.07 -5.95 49.62
C HIS A 135 -9.68 -5.90 51.02
N TRP A 136 -10.48 -6.91 51.39
CA TRP A 136 -11.10 -6.98 52.71
C TRP A 136 -10.55 -8.15 53.49
N PHE A 137 -10.27 -7.92 54.77
CA PHE A 137 -9.84 -8.92 55.71
C PHE A 137 -10.92 -9.07 56.78
N ARG A 138 -11.38 -10.30 57.00
CA ARG A 138 -12.30 -10.60 58.09
C ARG A 138 -11.52 -10.69 59.39
N SER A 139 -11.88 -9.88 60.37
CA SER A 139 -11.29 -9.93 61.71
C SER A 139 -11.95 -10.98 62.61
N ASP A 140 -13.02 -11.61 62.15
CA ASP A 140 -13.89 -12.50 62.90
C ASP A 140 -13.83 -13.97 62.45
N LEU A 141 -12.79 -14.35 61.70
CA LEU A 141 -12.46 -15.73 61.34
C LEU A 141 -11.53 -16.39 62.36
#